data_AF-A0A9W6T2W1-F1
#
_entry.id   AF-A0A9W6T2W1-F1
#
_cell.length_a   1.000
_cell.length_b   1.000
_cell.length_c   1.000
_cell.angle_alpha   90.00
_cell.angle_beta   90.00
_cell.angle_gamma   90.00
#
_symmetry.space_group_name_H-M   'P 1'
#
loop_
_entity.id
_entity.type
_entity.pdbx_description
1 polymer ?
#
loop_
_entity_poly.entity_id
_entity_poly.type
_entity_poly.pdbx_seq_one_letter_code
_entity_poly.pdbx_strand_id
1 'polypeptide(L)'
;MMGNSVIQYVVDTFDPIISKYMISTDNYFYYLTLMGRYSKNNCPAYLTKDAYKKFTSQNSPLDNIRLHTDFLNDVFNRITKHSLTVAVIMDHMDWFSEDGTDADDEITALFHALAPGGRVLLRSASQEPWYINNFEKLGFKCDPVAVRKSGTAIDRVNMYASTWVCTKTGRSRNMSTLQL
;
A
#
# COMPACT_ATOMS: atom_id res chain seq x y z
N MET A 1 10.27 -15.99 -27.09
CA MET A 1 11.15 -16.33 -25.96
C MET A 1 11.06 -15.19 -24.96
N MET A 2 10.79 -15.45 -23.68
CA MET A 2 10.81 -14.38 -22.66
C MET A 2 12.23 -13.80 -22.57
N GLY A 3 12.37 -12.48 -22.56
CA GLY A 3 13.67 -11.83 -22.42
C GLY A 3 14.30 -12.14 -21.05
N ASN A 4 15.63 -12.12 -20.98
CA ASN A 4 16.38 -12.42 -19.74
C ASN A 4 15.90 -11.58 -18.54
N SER A 5 15.44 -10.33 -18.77
CA SER A 5 14.90 -9.46 -17.71
C SER A 5 13.60 -9.97 -17.10
N VAL A 6 12.69 -10.53 -17.92
CA VAL A 6 11.42 -11.09 -17.46
C VAL A 6 11.66 -12.35 -16.63
N ILE A 7 12.58 -13.21 -17.07
CA ILE A 7 12.95 -14.41 -16.32
C ILE A 7 13.55 -14.02 -14.97
N GLN A 8 14.48 -13.06 -14.96
CA GLN A 8 15.10 -12.58 -13.72
C GLN A 8 14.05 -12.01 -12.76
N TYR A 9 13.08 -11.23 -13.26
CA TYR A 9 11.97 -10.74 -12.44
C TYR A 9 11.17 -11.88 -11.81
N VAL A 10 10.84 -12.93 -12.58
CA VAL A 10 10.09 -14.10 -12.08
C VAL A 10 10.89 -14.80 -10.98
N VAL A 11 12.18 -15.06 -11.21
CA VAL A 11 13.09 -15.67 -10.22
C VAL A 11 13.14 -14.82 -8.95
N ASP A 12 13.41 -13.52 -9.08
CA ASP A 12 13.49 -12.60 -7.93
C ASP A 12 12.15 -12.41 -7.20
N THR A 13 11.04 -12.74 -7.85
CA THR A 13 9.70 -12.70 -7.23
C THR A 13 9.48 -13.97 -6.40
N PHE A 14 9.68 -15.15 -6.99
CA PHE A 14 9.22 -16.42 -6.41
C PHE A 14 10.26 -17.16 -5.58
N ASP A 15 11.53 -17.22 -5.98
CA ASP A 15 12.55 -18.01 -5.27
C ASP A 15 12.70 -17.59 -3.80
N PRO A 16 12.74 -16.27 -3.48
CA PRO A 16 12.85 -15.83 -2.09
C PRO A 16 11.59 -16.12 -1.27
N ILE A 17 10.41 -16.22 -1.91
CA ILE A 17 9.14 -16.51 -1.20
C ILE A 17 9.16 -17.92 -0.61
N ILE A 18 9.53 -18.91 -1.41
CA ILE A 18 9.53 -20.32 -0.97
C ILE A 18 10.57 -20.54 0.13
N SER A 19 11.67 -19.81 0.06
CA SER A 19 12.73 -19.85 1.07
C SER A 19 12.35 -19.18 2.40
N LYS A 20 11.48 -18.15 2.36
CA LYS A 20 11.15 -17.33 3.53
C LYS A 20 9.80 -17.68 4.18
N TYR A 21 8.82 -18.11 3.40
CA TYR A 21 7.44 -18.30 3.87
C TYR A 21 6.91 -19.70 3.54
N MET A 22 6.24 -20.32 4.51
CA MET A 22 5.54 -21.57 4.29
C MET A 22 4.20 -21.32 3.59
N ILE A 23 4.08 -21.73 2.32
CA ILE A 23 2.87 -21.51 1.52
C ILE A 23 1.62 -22.09 2.20
N SER A 24 1.74 -23.27 2.82
CA SER A 24 0.61 -23.97 3.44
C SER A 24 0.01 -23.26 4.65
N THR A 25 0.79 -22.47 5.38
CA THR A 25 0.42 -22.00 6.74
C THR A 25 0.57 -20.50 6.96
N ASP A 26 1.43 -19.82 6.21
CA ASP A 26 1.75 -18.40 6.46
C ASP A 26 1.47 -17.50 5.24
N ASN A 27 1.34 -18.08 4.05
CA ASN A 27 1.14 -17.34 2.81
C ASN A 27 -0.19 -17.66 2.13
N TYR A 28 -1.27 -17.06 2.66
CA TYR A 28 -2.61 -17.28 2.12
C TYR A 28 -2.79 -16.77 0.69
N PHE A 29 -1.92 -15.86 0.21
CA PHE A 29 -1.98 -15.31 -1.14
C PHE A 29 -1.72 -16.42 -2.17
N TYR A 30 -0.56 -17.08 -2.08
CA TYR A 30 -0.24 -18.18 -3.00
C TYR A 30 -1.00 -19.46 -2.68
N TYR A 31 -1.35 -19.70 -1.41
CA TYR A 31 -2.20 -20.84 -1.04
C TYR A 31 -3.55 -20.80 -1.77
N LEU A 32 -4.21 -19.64 -1.81
CA LEU A 32 -5.48 -19.47 -2.51
C LEU A 32 -5.33 -19.80 -4.00
N THR A 33 -4.30 -19.27 -4.66
CA THR A 33 -4.06 -19.49 -6.09
C THR A 33 -3.85 -20.98 -6.41
N LEU A 34 -3.14 -21.70 -5.55
CA LEU A 34 -2.83 -23.12 -5.77
C LEU A 34 -4.00 -24.04 -5.40
N MET A 35 -4.72 -23.73 -4.33
CA MET A 35 -5.74 -24.63 -3.75
C MET A 35 -7.17 -24.24 -4.11
N GLY A 36 -7.39 -23.05 -4.67
CA GLY A 36 -8.72 -22.50 -4.97
C GLY A 36 -9.57 -22.17 -3.74
N ARG A 37 -8.99 -22.21 -2.53
CA ARG A 37 -9.68 -21.95 -1.26
C ARG A 37 -8.70 -21.49 -0.19
N TYR A 38 -9.20 -20.83 0.84
CA TYR A 38 -8.44 -20.58 2.06
C TYR A 38 -8.47 -21.75 3.03
N SER A 39 -7.48 -21.83 3.92
CA SER A 39 -7.51 -22.74 5.07
C SER A 39 -7.91 -21.96 6.32
N LYS A 40 -8.43 -22.66 7.34
CA LYS A 40 -8.84 -22.03 8.60
C LYS A 40 -7.72 -21.27 9.31
N ASN A 41 -6.49 -21.76 9.18
CA ASN A 41 -5.31 -21.19 9.83
C ASN A 41 -4.43 -20.39 8.86
N ASN A 42 -4.81 -20.31 7.59
CA ASN A 42 -4.08 -19.58 6.55
C ASN A 42 -5.10 -18.84 5.67
N CYS A 43 -5.58 -17.71 6.19
CA CYS A 43 -6.55 -16.83 5.54
C CYS A 43 -6.32 -15.36 5.94
N PRO A 44 -6.83 -14.41 5.16
CA PRO A 44 -6.84 -13.00 5.56
C PRO A 44 -7.51 -12.80 6.92
N ALA A 45 -7.00 -11.84 7.71
CA ALA A 45 -7.48 -11.57 9.07
C ALA A 45 -8.99 -11.30 9.14
N TYR A 46 -9.56 -10.68 8.11
CA TYR A 46 -10.99 -10.37 8.03
C TYR A 46 -11.89 -11.60 7.80
N LEU A 47 -11.34 -12.76 7.44
CA LEU A 47 -12.10 -14.02 7.31
C LEU A 47 -12.10 -14.86 8.59
N THR A 48 -11.42 -14.40 9.64
CA THR A 48 -11.36 -15.13 10.92
C THR A 48 -12.69 -15.05 11.68
N LYS A 49 -12.94 -16.03 12.56
CA LYS A 49 -14.13 -16.04 13.42
C LYS A 49 -14.19 -14.82 14.35
N ASP A 50 -13.03 -14.35 14.82
CA ASP A 50 -12.96 -13.21 15.72
C ASP A 50 -13.23 -11.91 14.98
N ALA A 51 -12.74 -11.77 13.74
CA ALA A 51 -13.12 -10.65 12.88
C ALA A 51 -14.63 -10.65 12.59
N TYR A 52 -15.22 -11.81 12.28
CA TYR A 52 -16.67 -11.92 12.08
C TYR A 52 -17.47 -11.43 13.30
N LYS A 53 -17.11 -11.88 14.52
CA LYS A 53 -17.75 -11.40 15.76
C LYS A 53 -17.62 -9.89 15.93
N LYS A 54 -16.44 -9.34 15.64
CA LYS A 54 -16.19 -7.89 15.72
C LYS A 54 -17.07 -7.12 14.72
N PHE A 55 -17.14 -7.60 13.48
CA PHE A 55 -17.87 -6.95 12.39
C PHE A 55 -19.40 -7.08 12.51
N THR A 56 -19.89 -8.06 13.25
CA THR A 56 -21.34 -8.26 13.50
C THR A 56 -21.79 -7.74 14.87
N SER A 57 -20.89 -7.12 15.64
CA SER A 57 -21.24 -6.49 16.91
C SER A 57 -22.02 -5.18 16.71
N GLN A 58 -22.73 -4.73 17.75
CA GLN A 58 -23.55 -3.51 17.70
C GLN A 58 -22.77 -2.23 17.39
N ASN A 59 -21.48 -2.18 17.72
CA ASN A 59 -20.57 -1.08 17.41
C ASN A 59 -19.58 -1.53 16.32
N SER A 60 -20.12 -1.93 15.17
CA SER A 60 -19.31 -2.53 14.11
C SER A 60 -18.32 -1.51 13.55
N PRO A 61 -17.03 -1.85 13.39
CA PRO A 61 -16.10 -0.97 12.69
C PRO A 61 -16.49 -0.75 11.22
N LEU A 62 -17.35 -1.62 10.65
CA LEU A 62 -17.86 -1.47 9.29
C LEU A 62 -18.74 -0.23 9.13
N ASP A 63 -19.33 0.29 10.20
CA ASP A 63 -20.16 1.50 10.19
C ASP A 63 -19.33 2.77 9.85
N ASN A 64 -18.00 2.67 9.94
CA ASN A 64 -17.06 3.73 9.57
C ASN A 64 -16.60 3.66 8.10
N ILE A 65 -17.05 2.66 7.33
CA ILE A 65 -16.70 2.55 5.91
C ILE A 65 -17.55 3.55 5.11
N ARG A 66 -16.88 4.32 4.27
CA ARG A 66 -17.50 5.21 3.28
C ARG A 66 -16.96 4.84 1.91
N LEU A 67 -17.85 4.63 0.96
CA LEU A 67 -17.51 4.32 -0.42
C LEU A 67 -17.76 5.56 -1.27
N HIS A 68 -16.76 5.92 -2.07
CA HIS A 68 -16.85 6.98 -3.05
C HIS A 68 -16.60 6.37 -4.42
N THR A 69 -17.45 6.69 -5.40
CA THR A 69 -17.29 6.25 -6.79
C THR A 69 -17.08 7.49 -7.64
N ASP A 70 -15.82 7.91 -7.73
CA ASP A 70 -15.41 9.11 -8.46
C ASP A 70 -13.88 9.09 -8.66
N PHE A 71 -13.35 10.08 -9.36
CA PHE A 71 -11.90 10.31 -9.41
C PHE A 71 -11.34 10.69 -8.05
N LEU A 72 -10.10 10.25 -7.78
CA LEU A 72 -9.47 10.42 -6.48
C LEU A 72 -9.32 11.90 -6.10
N ASN A 73 -8.90 12.74 -7.06
CA ASN A 73 -8.78 14.19 -6.88
C ASN A 73 -10.12 14.83 -6.52
N ASP A 74 -11.22 14.40 -7.13
CA ASP A 74 -12.56 14.90 -6.83
C ASP A 74 -13.03 14.49 -5.43
N VAL A 75 -12.70 13.26 -4.99
CA VAL A 75 -12.96 12.82 -3.62
C VAL A 75 -12.14 13.66 -2.63
N PHE A 76 -10.84 13.83 -2.86
CA PHE A 76 -9.95 14.60 -1.99
C PHE A 76 -10.35 16.07 -1.87
N ASN A 77 -10.88 16.66 -2.93
CA ASN A 77 -11.40 18.02 -2.91
C ASN A 77 -12.69 18.18 -2.10
N ARG A 78 -13.49 17.11 -1.95
CA ARG A 78 -14.76 17.14 -1.20
C ARG A 78 -14.64 16.72 0.25
N ILE A 79 -13.65 15.92 0.62
CA ILE A 79 -13.44 15.56 2.02
C ILE A 79 -12.93 16.77 2.82
N THR A 80 -13.21 16.77 4.12
CA THR A 80 -12.74 17.83 4.99
C THR A 80 -11.21 17.87 5.00
N LYS A 81 -10.64 19.06 4.83
CA LYS A 81 -9.18 19.25 4.95
C LYS A 81 -8.69 18.73 6.30
N HIS A 82 -7.50 18.12 6.30
CA HIS A 82 -6.89 17.53 7.49
C HIS A 82 -7.69 16.41 8.17
N SER A 83 -8.63 15.77 7.45
CA SER A 83 -9.42 14.66 7.99
C SER A 83 -8.69 13.31 7.92
N LEU A 84 -7.70 13.17 7.04
CA LEU A 84 -6.97 11.92 6.86
C LEU A 84 -5.69 11.90 7.72
N THR A 85 -5.51 10.83 8.48
CA THR A 85 -4.24 10.57 9.18
C THR A 85 -3.34 9.61 8.41
N VAL A 86 -3.95 8.74 7.61
CA VAL A 86 -3.26 7.73 6.80
C VAL A 86 -4.01 7.62 5.48
N ALA A 87 -3.31 7.77 4.36
CA ALA A 87 -3.78 7.43 3.03
C ALA A 87 -2.98 6.22 2.54
N VAL A 88 -3.66 5.23 1.97
CA VAL A 88 -3.01 4.07 1.35
C VAL A 88 -3.28 4.15 -0.14
N ILE A 89 -2.23 4.41 -0.90
CA ILE A 89 -2.24 4.52 -2.35
C ILE A 89 -1.55 3.29 -2.89
N MET A 90 -2.16 2.61 -3.85
CA MET A 90 -1.52 1.46 -4.48
C MET A 90 -0.57 1.95 -5.58
N ASP A 91 -0.30 1.10 -6.54
CA ASP A 91 0.61 1.29 -7.67
C ASP A 91 0.02 2.12 -8.81
N HIS A 92 -1.15 2.76 -8.64
CA HIS A 92 -1.78 3.49 -9.74
C HIS A 92 -0.93 4.67 -10.21
N MET A 93 -0.11 5.26 -9.33
CA MET A 93 0.80 6.35 -9.68
C MET A 93 1.90 5.92 -10.65
N ASP A 94 2.23 4.62 -10.74
CA ASP A 94 3.20 4.11 -11.73
C ASP A 94 2.70 4.24 -13.17
N TRP A 95 1.41 4.51 -13.36
CA TRP A 95 0.80 4.72 -14.68
C TRP A 95 0.77 6.18 -15.12
N PHE A 96 1.18 7.11 -14.25
CA PHE A 96 1.26 8.53 -14.61
C PHE A 96 2.47 8.83 -15.47
N SER A 97 2.34 9.88 -16.29
CA SER A 97 3.43 10.39 -17.12
C SER A 97 4.35 11.29 -16.30
N GLU A 98 5.66 11.10 -16.41
CA GLU A 98 6.67 11.97 -15.77
C GLU A 98 6.56 13.43 -16.24
N ASP A 99 6.23 13.64 -17.52
CA ASP A 99 6.01 14.97 -18.11
C ASP A 99 4.59 15.53 -17.87
N GLY A 100 3.73 14.76 -17.19
CA GLY A 100 2.34 15.12 -16.91
C GLY A 100 2.18 15.91 -15.61
N THR A 101 0.95 16.29 -15.30
CA THR A 101 0.59 17.00 -14.05
C THR A 101 -0.21 16.14 -13.08
N ASP A 102 -0.68 14.96 -13.52
CA ASP A 102 -1.58 14.10 -12.73
C ASP A 102 -0.99 13.70 -11.36
N ALA A 103 0.30 13.37 -11.32
CA ALA A 103 0.98 13.04 -10.07
C ALA A 103 1.08 14.25 -9.12
N ASP A 104 1.42 15.43 -9.65
CA ASP A 104 1.52 16.66 -8.85
C ASP A 104 0.15 17.09 -8.29
N ASP A 105 -0.89 17.00 -9.11
CA ASP A 105 -2.27 17.32 -8.72
C ASP A 105 -2.76 16.38 -7.62
N GLU A 106 -2.52 15.08 -7.75
CA GLU A 106 -2.91 14.09 -6.75
C GLU A 106 -2.12 14.24 -5.44
N ILE A 107 -0.80 14.43 -5.52
CA ILE A 107 0.07 14.68 -4.36
C ILE A 107 -0.37 15.96 -3.63
N THR A 108 -0.77 17.00 -4.38
CA THR A 108 -1.31 18.25 -3.82
C THR A 108 -2.64 18.03 -3.11
N ALA A 109 -3.56 17.30 -3.73
CA ALA A 109 -4.85 16.96 -3.13
C ALA A 109 -4.67 16.16 -1.84
N LEU A 110 -3.77 15.16 -1.84
CA LEU A 110 -3.39 14.40 -0.64
C LEU A 110 -2.82 15.28 0.46
N PHE A 111 -1.91 16.18 0.10
CA PHE A 111 -1.31 17.09 1.08
C PHE A 111 -2.39 17.92 1.78
N HIS A 112 -3.40 18.41 1.07
CA HIS A 112 -4.49 19.17 1.68
C HIS A 112 -5.44 18.32 2.53
N ALA A 113 -5.72 17.09 2.09
CA ALA A 113 -6.56 16.14 2.83
C ALA A 113 -5.90 15.63 4.12
N LEU A 114 -4.57 15.48 4.13
CA LEU A 114 -3.82 14.94 5.26
C LEU A 114 -3.67 15.95 6.41
N ALA A 115 -3.89 15.46 7.62
CA ALA A 115 -3.55 16.15 8.85
C ALA A 115 -2.03 16.35 8.96
N PRO A 116 -1.54 17.35 9.71
CA PRO A 116 -0.12 17.46 10.05
C PRO A 116 0.43 16.16 10.67
N GLY A 117 1.53 15.62 10.12
CA GLY A 117 2.06 14.31 10.52
C GLY A 117 1.33 13.11 9.91
N GLY A 118 0.33 13.35 9.04
CA GLY A 118 -0.34 12.30 8.29
C GLY A 118 0.62 11.59 7.32
N ARG A 119 0.31 10.33 6.98
CA ARG A 119 1.17 9.47 6.17
C ARG A 119 0.48 9.00 4.92
N VAL A 120 1.21 8.93 3.82
CA VAL A 120 0.85 8.18 2.62
C VAL A 120 1.67 6.90 2.59
N LEU A 121 1.02 5.76 2.48
CA LEU A 121 1.67 4.49 2.19
C LEU A 121 1.47 4.21 0.72
N LEU A 122 2.57 3.98 0.00
CA LEU A 122 2.51 3.64 -1.42
C LEU A 122 3.34 2.42 -1.76
N ARG A 123 2.94 1.73 -2.83
CA ARG A 123 3.70 0.64 -3.45
C ARG A 123 3.98 0.96 -4.89
N SER A 124 5.12 0.50 -5.39
CA SER A 124 5.55 0.78 -6.77
C SER A 124 6.19 -0.44 -7.42
N ALA A 125 6.03 -0.52 -8.73
CA ALA A 125 6.77 -1.39 -9.65
C ALA A 125 8.24 -0.95 -9.83
N SER A 126 8.60 0.29 -9.46
CA SER A 126 9.98 0.77 -9.40
C SER A 126 10.58 0.61 -8.01
N GLN A 127 11.91 0.40 -7.94
CA GLN A 127 12.65 0.48 -6.68
C GLN A 127 12.72 1.93 -6.17
N GLU A 128 12.83 2.88 -7.10
CA GLU A 128 12.91 4.32 -6.86
C GLU A 128 11.88 4.99 -7.79
N PRO A 129 10.63 5.18 -7.33
CA PRO A 129 9.60 5.82 -8.13
C PRO A 129 9.91 7.31 -8.32
N TRP A 130 9.80 7.83 -9.54
CA TRP A 130 10.13 9.22 -9.86
C TRP A 130 9.30 10.23 -9.06
N TYR A 131 8.03 9.90 -8.79
CA TYR A 131 7.09 10.77 -8.08
C TYR A 131 7.41 10.92 -6.59
N ILE A 132 8.37 10.16 -6.02
CA ILE A 132 8.88 10.41 -4.67
C ILE A 132 9.48 11.82 -4.58
N ASN A 133 10.17 12.27 -5.62
CA ASN A 133 10.71 13.63 -5.66
C ASN A 133 9.58 14.68 -5.63
N ASN A 134 8.43 14.40 -6.23
CA ASN A 134 7.26 15.28 -6.23
C ASN A 134 6.65 15.37 -4.82
N PHE A 135 6.56 14.25 -4.09
CA PHE A 135 6.20 14.24 -2.67
C PHE A 135 7.15 15.10 -1.83
N GLU A 136 8.46 14.93 -2.00
CA GLU A 136 9.46 15.69 -1.23
C GLU A 136 9.41 17.19 -1.51
N LYS A 137 9.27 17.58 -2.78
CA LYS A 137 9.10 19.00 -3.18
C LYS A 137 7.91 19.67 -2.51
N LEU A 138 6.82 18.94 -2.29
CA LEU A 138 5.63 19.46 -1.62
C LEU A 138 5.74 19.48 -0.08
N GLY A 139 6.81 18.93 0.48
CA GLY A 139 7.07 18.95 1.93
C GLY A 139 6.69 17.66 2.66
N PHE A 140 6.74 16.52 1.97
CA PHE A 140 6.76 15.21 2.63
C PHE A 140 8.21 14.79 2.96
N LYS A 141 8.36 14.01 4.03
CA LYS A 141 9.55 13.19 4.30
C LYS A 141 9.26 11.79 3.80
N CYS A 142 10.00 11.32 2.80
CA CYS A 142 9.76 10.03 2.15
C CYS A 142 10.82 9.02 2.61
N ASP A 143 10.37 7.92 3.20
CA ASP A 143 11.26 6.84 3.67
C ASP A 143 10.91 5.54 2.92
N PRO A 144 11.87 4.88 2.24
CA PRO A 144 11.65 3.56 1.68
C PRO A 144 11.58 2.54 2.82
N VAL A 145 10.42 1.92 3.03
CA VAL A 145 10.22 0.90 4.07
C VAL A 145 10.71 -0.47 3.60
N ALA A 146 10.54 -0.75 2.31
CA ALA A 146 11.07 -1.96 1.71
C ALA A 146 11.42 -1.72 0.25
N VAL A 147 12.58 -2.20 -0.18
CA VAL A 147 13.02 -2.19 -1.57
C VAL A 147 13.48 -3.59 -1.90
N ARG A 148 12.86 -4.21 -2.91
CA ARG A 148 13.14 -5.58 -3.32
C ARG A 148 14.50 -5.64 -3.98
N LYS A 149 15.37 -6.50 -3.44
CA LYS A 149 16.66 -6.85 -4.03
C LYS A 149 16.65 -8.31 -4.45
N SER A 150 17.44 -8.67 -5.45
CA SER A 150 17.58 -10.06 -5.90
C SER A 150 17.90 -10.97 -4.71
N GLY A 151 17.23 -12.12 -4.66
CA GLY A 151 17.37 -13.10 -3.57
C GLY A 151 16.64 -12.76 -2.27
N THR A 152 15.91 -11.63 -2.18
CA THR A 152 15.20 -11.23 -0.95
C THR A 152 13.70 -11.06 -1.17
N ALA A 153 12.90 -11.52 -0.21
CA ALA A 153 11.45 -11.27 -0.18
C ALA A 153 11.11 -10.15 0.81
N ILE A 154 10.47 -9.09 0.32
CA ILE A 154 10.07 -7.94 1.13
C ILE A 154 8.71 -8.09 1.80
N ASP A 155 7.86 -8.98 1.30
CA ASP A 155 6.60 -9.39 1.92
C ASP A 155 6.19 -10.78 1.41
N ARG A 156 4.99 -11.24 1.77
CA ARG A 156 4.48 -12.57 1.41
C ARG A 156 4.12 -12.74 -0.07
N VAL A 157 4.03 -11.67 -0.85
CA VAL A 157 3.74 -11.73 -2.29
C VAL A 157 4.99 -11.42 -3.11
N ASN A 158 5.77 -10.43 -2.69
CA ASN A 158 7.05 -10.02 -3.27
C ASN A 158 6.98 -9.58 -4.75
N MET A 159 5.82 -9.05 -5.17
CA MET A 159 5.57 -8.63 -6.56
C MET A 159 6.02 -7.19 -6.82
N TYR A 160 5.72 -6.27 -5.90
CA TYR A 160 6.16 -4.88 -6.02
C TYR A 160 7.66 -4.74 -5.78
N ALA A 161 8.27 -3.75 -6.43
CA ALA A 161 9.70 -3.47 -6.29
C ALA A 161 10.00 -2.62 -5.06
N SER A 162 9.06 -1.79 -4.59
CA SER A 162 9.24 -1.04 -3.35
C SER A 162 7.94 -0.72 -2.63
N THR A 163 8.07 -0.37 -1.35
CA THR A 163 7.03 0.19 -0.48
C THR A 163 7.61 1.40 0.24
N TRP A 164 6.88 2.51 0.21
CA TRP A 164 7.32 3.80 0.75
C TRP A 164 6.31 4.34 1.74
N VAL A 165 6.81 5.12 2.69
CA VAL A 165 6.00 5.93 3.61
C VAL A 165 6.40 7.39 3.44
N CYS A 166 5.47 8.19 2.93
CA CYS A 166 5.63 9.63 2.76
C CYS A 166 4.89 10.35 3.91
N THR A 167 5.63 10.96 4.82
CA THR A 167 5.09 11.63 6.01
C THR A 167 4.99 13.13 5.77
N LYS A 168 3.80 13.70 5.88
CA LYS A 168 3.58 15.15 5.75
C LYS A 168 4.26 15.87 6.90
N THR A 169 5.22 16.75 6.59
CA THR A 169 5.93 17.51 7.62
C THR A 169 4.99 18.51 8.29
N GLY A 170 5.04 18.61 9.63
CA GLY A 170 4.17 19.49 10.41
C GLY A 170 4.05 19.09 11.88
N ARG A 171 3.57 20.01 12.73
CA ARG A 171 3.45 19.78 14.18
C ARG A 171 2.33 18.77 14.45
N SER A 172 2.71 17.57 14.90
CA SER A 172 1.82 16.45 15.20
C SER A 172 0.74 16.81 16.23
N ARG A 173 -0.54 16.51 15.93
CA ARG A 173 -1.63 16.44 16.92
C ARG A 173 -2.44 15.18 16.66
N ASN A 174 -2.67 14.38 17.72
CA ASN A 174 -3.53 13.19 17.74
C ASN A 174 -3.35 12.24 16.53
N MET A 175 -2.18 11.62 16.42
CA MET A 175 -1.86 10.69 15.34
C MET A 175 -2.34 9.27 15.62
N SER A 176 -2.57 8.52 14.55
CA SER A 176 -2.66 7.07 14.60
C SER A 176 -1.38 6.46 15.17
N THR A 177 -1.50 5.54 16.13
CA THR A 177 -0.38 4.82 16.77
C THR A 177 0.17 3.67 15.93
N LEU A 178 -0.32 3.49 14.70
CA LEU A 178 0.18 2.47 13.77
C LEU A 178 1.68 2.73 13.50
N GLN A 179 2.56 1.89 14.05
CA GLN A 179 3.94 1.77 13.61
C GLN A 179 3.94 0.88 12.37
N LEU A 180 4.56 1.37 11.28
CA LEU A 180 4.70 0.66 10.01
C LEU A 180 6.06 -0.01 9.96
#